data_AF-A0A7J8QTK6-F1
#
_entry.id   AF-A0A7J8QTK6-F1
#
_cell.length_a   1.000
_cell.length_b   1.000
_cell.length_c   1.000
_cell.angle_alpha   90.00
_cell.angle_beta   90.00
_cell.angle_gamma   90.00
#
_symmetry.space_group_name_H-M   'P 1'
#
loop_
_entity.id
_entity.type
_entity.pdbx_description
1 polymer ?
#
loop_
_entity_poly.entity_id
_entity_poly.type
_entity_poly.pdbx_seq_one_letter_code
_entity_poly.pdbx_strand_id
1 'polypeptide(L)'
;MILPFEPLAMTFHNLNYFVDMPAEMSAQGIPETRLQLLSNVSGVFTPGVLTALVGSSGAGKTTLMDVLSGRKTGGYIEGDIKISGYPKVQETFARISGYVEQNDIHSPQVTVEESLWFSSSLRLPKEISKDQKIEFVEEVMRLVELDTLRNAIVGLPGSSGLSTEQRKRLTIAVELVANPSIIFMDEPTSGLDARAAAIVMRTVRNTVDTGRTVVCTIHQPSIDIFEAFDELLLLKRGGRVIYGGKLGVRSQILIDYFQRIDGIPSIPDGYNPATWMLEITNPVAEQRIGRDFADIYTNSAEYREVEGSITRLSVPPPGSQPLKFPSVYSQDQLSQFLICLKKQNLVYWRSPRYNLVRLVFTTVCALLLGSVYWDVGNKRQVMLVT
;
A
#
# COMPACT_ATOMS: atom_id res chain seq x y z
N MET A 1 -0.98 -17.70 -14.32
CA MET A 1 0.25 -16.92 -14.21
C MET A 1 1.47 -17.72 -14.59
N ILE A 2 2.33 -17.12 -15.41
CA ILE A 2 3.59 -17.70 -15.91
C ILE A 2 4.61 -17.89 -14.79
N LEU A 3 4.64 -16.95 -13.83
CA LEU A 3 5.44 -17.10 -12.62
C LEU A 3 4.57 -17.63 -11.48
N PRO A 4 4.97 -18.74 -10.84
CA PRO A 4 4.27 -19.24 -9.67
C PRO A 4 4.47 -18.28 -8.48
N PHE A 5 3.46 -18.19 -7.64
CA PHE A 5 3.55 -17.60 -6.30
C PHE A 5 2.81 -18.51 -5.33
N GLU A 6 3.13 -18.41 -4.04
CA GLU A 6 2.43 -19.16 -3.01
C GLU A 6 1.30 -18.30 -2.43
N PRO A 7 0.04 -18.74 -2.44
CA PRO A 7 -1.07 -18.07 -1.76
C PRO A 7 -0.85 -18.14 -0.24
N LEU A 8 -0.69 -16.99 0.42
CA LEU A 8 -0.32 -16.93 1.85
C LEU A 8 -1.35 -16.15 2.65
N ALA A 9 -1.84 -16.76 3.74
CA ALA A 9 -2.68 -16.10 4.71
C ALA A 9 -1.84 -15.30 5.71
N MET A 10 -2.39 -14.20 6.22
CA MET A 10 -1.83 -13.41 7.31
C MET A 10 -2.79 -13.43 8.49
N THR A 11 -2.31 -13.79 9.67
CA THR A 11 -3.06 -13.67 10.92
C THR A 11 -2.37 -12.67 11.84
N PHE A 12 -3.15 -11.91 12.59
CA PHE A 12 -2.66 -11.05 13.66
C PHE A 12 -3.59 -11.19 14.87
N HIS A 13 -3.02 -11.35 16.05
CA HIS A 13 -3.76 -11.65 17.27
C HIS A 13 -3.28 -10.76 18.41
N ASN A 14 -4.24 -10.13 19.11
CA ASN A 14 -3.99 -9.22 20.22
C ASN A 14 -2.93 -8.16 19.90
N LEU A 15 -2.98 -7.61 18.67
CA LEU A 15 -2.00 -6.66 18.21
C LEU A 15 -2.23 -5.30 18.90
N ASN A 16 -1.18 -4.81 19.56
CA ASN A 16 -1.13 -3.49 20.17
C ASN A 16 0.02 -2.69 19.56
N TYR A 17 -0.20 -1.39 19.36
CA TYR A 17 0.85 -0.50 18.86
C TYR A 17 0.88 0.79 19.65
N PHE A 18 2.07 1.13 20.12
CA PHE A 18 2.34 2.30 20.94
C PHE A 18 3.39 3.18 20.27
N VAL A 19 3.26 4.49 20.45
CA VAL A 19 4.28 5.48 20.09
C VAL A 19 4.66 6.28 21.33
N ASP A 20 5.86 6.85 21.35
CA ASP A 20 6.23 7.77 22.43
C ASP A 20 5.27 8.97 22.42
N MET A 21 4.95 9.50 23.60
CA MET A 21 4.00 10.61 23.73
C MET A 21 4.50 11.83 22.93
N PRO A 22 3.71 12.39 21.99
CA PRO A 22 4.11 13.59 21.27
C PRO A 22 4.39 14.74 22.22
N ALA A 23 5.43 15.53 21.94
CA ALA A 23 5.89 16.62 22.82
C ALA A 23 4.76 17.63 23.15
N GLU A 24 3.87 17.87 22.19
CA GLU A 24 2.70 18.75 22.32
C GLU A 24 1.69 18.23 23.36
N MET A 25 1.48 16.91 23.41
CA MET A 25 0.55 16.27 24.34
C MET A 25 1.18 16.06 25.73
N SER A 26 2.49 15.81 25.78
CA SER A 26 3.25 15.78 27.02
C SER A 26 3.24 17.15 27.72
N ALA A 27 3.33 18.24 26.96
CA ALA A 27 3.22 19.61 27.48
C ALA A 27 1.82 19.94 28.04
N GLN A 28 0.78 19.20 27.66
CA GLN A 28 -0.57 19.31 28.22
C GLN A 28 -0.74 18.53 29.54
N GLY A 29 0.34 17.93 30.08
CA GLY A 29 0.36 17.30 31.39
C GLY A 29 -0.20 15.87 31.43
N ILE A 30 -0.27 15.18 30.29
CA ILE A 30 -0.68 13.77 30.26
C ILE A 30 0.44 12.92 30.89
N PRO A 31 0.16 12.15 31.96
CA PRO A 31 1.17 11.43 32.74
C PRO A 31 1.71 10.18 32.03
N GLU A 32 1.05 9.72 30.97
CA GLU A 32 1.45 8.55 30.20
C GLU A 32 2.69 8.84 29.35
N THR A 33 3.62 7.89 29.33
CA THR A 33 4.86 7.99 28.54
C THR A 33 4.67 7.54 27.09
N ARG A 34 3.62 6.78 26.81
CA ARG A 34 3.32 6.21 25.49
C ARG A 34 1.86 6.40 25.13
N LEU A 35 1.60 6.75 23.89
CA LEU A 35 0.26 6.82 23.31
C LEU A 35 -0.05 5.50 22.60
N GLN A 36 -1.15 4.85 22.99
CA GLN A 36 -1.65 3.66 22.32
C GLN A 36 -2.48 4.04 21.09
N LEU A 37 -2.08 3.55 19.92
CA LEU A 37 -2.77 3.82 18.65
C LEU A 37 -3.59 2.62 18.15
N LEU A 38 -3.21 1.40 18.53
CA LEU A 38 -3.95 0.17 18.25
C LEU A 38 -4.10 -0.62 19.54
N SER A 39 -5.31 -1.17 19.77
CA SER A 39 -5.65 -1.85 21.02
C SER A 39 -6.33 -3.19 20.73
N ASN A 40 -5.62 -4.27 21.09
CA ASN A 40 -6.05 -5.66 20.95
C ASN A 40 -6.71 -5.98 19.60
N VAL A 41 -6.03 -5.60 18.51
CA VAL A 41 -6.52 -5.82 17.16
C VAL A 41 -6.24 -7.27 16.75
N SER A 42 -7.30 -8.03 16.50
CA SER A 42 -7.24 -9.40 16.01
C SER A 42 -7.96 -9.53 14.67
N GLY A 43 -7.41 -10.32 13.76
CA GLY A 43 -7.97 -10.51 12.43
C GLY A 43 -7.15 -11.45 11.55
N VAL A 44 -7.69 -11.69 10.36
CA VAL A 44 -7.10 -12.57 9.36
C VAL A 44 -7.32 -11.99 7.97
N PHE A 45 -6.31 -12.14 7.10
CA PHE A 45 -6.42 -11.90 5.67
C PHE A 45 -6.09 -13.20 4.95
N THR A 46 -7.00 -13.64 4.07
CA THR A 46 -6.90 -14.94 3.41
C THR A 46 -6.69 -14.82 1.90
N PRO A 47 -6.04 -15.81 1.26
CA PRO A 47 -5.83 -15.76 -0.19
C PRO A 47 -7.13 -15.84 -0.98
N GLY A 48 -7.22 -15.10 -2.08
CA GLY A 48 -8.42 -15.06 -2.92
C GLY A 48 -9.57 -14.22 -2.35
N VAL A 49 -9.34 -13.55 -1.23
CA VAL A 49 -10.31 -12.68 -0.55
C VAL A 49 -9.84 -11.23 -0.62
N LEU A 50 -10.75 -10.35 -1.03
CA LEU A 50 -10.56 -8.90 -1.02
C LEU A 50 -11.14 -8.34 0.29
N THR A 51 -10.26 -7.93 1.20
CA THR A 51 -10.67 -7.39 2.51
C THR A 51 -10.61 -5.86 2.52
N ALA A 52 -11.72 -5.22 2.88
CA ALA A 52 -11.77 -3.78 3.13
C ALA A 52 -11.34 -3.46 4.57
N LEU A 53 -10.43 -2.51 4.73
CA LEU A 53 -10.12 -1.89 6.02
C LEU A 53 -10.78 -0.51 6.09
N VAL A 54 -11.85 -0.41 6.88
CA VAL A 54 -12.70 0.78 6.97
C VAL A 54 -12.72 1.29 8.40
N GLY A 55 -13.08 2.55 8.59
CA GLY A 55 -13.13 3.20 9.88
C GLY A 55 -13.09 4.72 9.74
N SER A 56 -13.56 5.43 10.76
CA SER A 56 -13.53 6.89 10.78
C SER A 56 -12.10 7.45 10.61
N SER A 57 -11.97 8.72 10.24
CA SER A 57 -10.66 9.39 10.29
C SER A 57 -10.08 9.32 11.71
N GLY A 58 -8.79 8.97 11.80
CA GLY A 58 -8.10 8.73 13.08
C GLY A 58 -8.40 7.38 13.75
N ALA A 59 -9.09 6.44 13.09
CA ALA A 59 -9.35 5.10 13.65
C ALA A 59 -8.12 4.17 13.68
N GLY A 60 -7.00 4.57 13.09
CA GLY A 60 -5.78 3.74 13.04
C GLY A 60 -5.69 2.80 11.82
N LYS A 61 -6.47 3.01 10.75
CA LYS A 61 -6.42 2.21 9.51
C LYS A 61 -5.01 2.12 8.90
N THR A 62 -4.44 3.27 8.54
CA THR A 62 -3.09 3.37 7.98
C THR A 62 -2.04 2.88 8.99
N THR A 63 -2.25 3.14 10.28
CA THR A 63 -1.37 2.63 11.35
C THR A 63 -1.35 1.10 11.38
N LEU A 64 -2.52 0.45 11.34
CA LEU A 64 -2.63 -1.01 11.29
C LEU A 64 -1.98 -1.55 10.01
N MET A 65 -2.28 -0.94 8.86
CA MET A 65 -1.71 -1.36 7.58
C MET A 65 -0.19 -1.26 7.57
N ASP A 66 0.39 -0.15 8.05
CA ASP A 66 1.83 0.04 8.16
C ASP A 66 2.51 -0.93 9.14
N VAL A 67 1.86 -1.27 10.25
CA VAL A 67 2.39 -2.25 11.23
C VAL A 67 2.41 -3.64 10.60
N LEU A 68 1.31 -4.06 9.97
CA LEU A 68 1.20 -5.36 9.31
C LEU A 68 2.18 -5.47 8.13
N SER A 69 2.30 -4.42 7.30
CA SER A 69 3.27 -4.40 6.20
C SER A 69 4.73 -4.26 6.67
N GLY A 70 4.95 -3.91 7.94
CA GLY A 70 6.27 -3.68 8.53
C GLY A 70 6.96 -2.41 8.03
N ARG A 71 6.18 -1.38 7.71
CA ARG A 71 6.66 -0.05 7.31
C ARG A 71 6.86 0.88 8.51
N LYS A 72 6.28 0.58 9.68
CA LYS A 72 6.61 1.30 10.92
C LYS A 72 8.02 0.95 11.39
N THR A 73 8.90 1.94 11.38
CA THR A 73 10.29 1.84 11.84
C THR A 73 10.49 2.33 13.28
N GLY A 74 9.44 2.87 13.92
CA GLY A 74 9.44 3.31 15.31
C GLY A 74 8.16 2.91 16.04
N GLY A 75 8.15 3.10 17.36
CA GLY A 75 7.09 2.63 18.25
C GLY A 75 7.30 1.19 18.74
N TYR A 76 6.34 0.69 19.51
CA TYR A 76 6.38 -0.62 20.14
C TYR A 76 5.20 -1.44 19.63
N ILE A 77 5.48 -2.59 19.03
CA ILE A 77 4.48 -3.55 18.54
C ILE A 77 4.44 -4.71 19.52
N GLU A 78 3.25 -5.01 20.04
CA GLU A 78 2.98 -6.16 20.90
C GLU A 78 1.89 -7.03 20.27
N GLY A 79 1.85 -8.32 20.59
CA GLY A 79 0.96 -9.30 19.98
C GLY A 79 1.65 -10.16 18.92
N ASP A 80 0.88 -11.03 18.28
CA ASP A 80 1.40 -12.02 17.33
C ASP A 80 1.01 -11.67 15.90
N ILE A 81 1.96 -11.72 14.97
CA ILE A 81 1.71 -11.66 13.53
C ILE A 81 2.32 -12.89 12.89
N LYS A 82 1.51 -13.68 12.17
CA LYS A 82 1.96 -14.89 11.49
C LYS A 82 1.59 -14.88 10.01
N ILE A 83 2.45 -15.47 9.19
CA ILE A 83 2.25 -15.70 7.77
C ILE A 83 2.13 -17.22 7.57
N SER A 84 0.92 -17.68 7.25
CA SER A 84 0.58 -19.10 7.04
C SER A 84 1.12 -20.03 8.13
N GLY A 85 0.92 -19.63 9.39
CA GLY A 85 1.31 -20.39 10.58
C GLY A 85 2.68 -20.08 11.16
N TYR A 86 3.56 -19.40 10.41
CA TYR A 86 4.90 -19.05 10.88
C TYR A 86 4.97 -17.60 11.38
N PRO A 87 5.76 -17.29 12.44
CA PRO A 87 6.00 -15.91 12.86
C PRO A 87 6.50 -15.04 11.71
N LYS A 88 5.97 -13.82 11.59
CA LYS A 88 6.38 -12.87 10.56
C LYS A 88 7.81 -12.41 10.79
N VAL A 89 8.67 -12.65 9.81
CA VAL A 89 10.05 -12.14 9.75
C VAL A 89 10.12 -11.07 8.67
N GLN A 90 10.55 -9.85 9.02
CA GLN A 90 10.40 -8.68 8.14
C GLN A 90 11.19 -8.81 6.84
N GLU A 91 12.41 -9.35 6.90
CA GLU A 91 13.33 -9.49 5.77
C GLU A 91 12.77 -10.42 4.69
N THR A 92 12.15 -11.54 5.09
CA THR A 92 11.55 -12.49 4.17
C THR A 92 10.15 -12.06 3.75
N PHE A 93 9.41 -11.39 4.63
CA PHE A 93 8.09 -10.84 4.31
C PHE A 93 8.15 -9.73 3.26
N ALA A 94 9.16 -8.87 3.28
CA ALA A 94 9.35 -7.82 2.28
C ALA A 94 9.56 -8.37 0.85
N ARG A 95 9.96 -9.64 0.71
CA ARG A 95 10.13 -10.32 -0.59
C ARG A 95 8.84 -10.80 -1.21
N ILE A 96 7.79 -10.96 -0.41
CA ILE A 96 6.48 -11.52 -0.82
C ILE A 96 5.31 -10.56 -0.61
N SER A 97 5.57 -9.38 -0.05
CA SER A 97 4.56 -8.35 0.16
C SER A 97 4.71 -7.21 -0.84
N GLY A 98 3.57 -6.67 -1.29
CA GLY A 98 3.50 -5.44 -2.09
C GLY A 98 2.73 -4.37 -1.32
N TYR A 99 3.10 -3.11 -1.50
CA TYR A 99 2.41 -1.98 -0.87
C TYR A 99 2.14 -0.90 -1.91
N VAL A 100 0.87 -0.72 -2.28
CA VAL A 100 0.41 0.34 -3.17
C VAL A 100 0.08 1.56 -2.31
N GLU A 101 0.93 2.59 -2.37
CA GLU A 101 0.72 3.82 -1.61
C GLU A 101 -0.40 4.69 -2.20
N GLN A 102 -0.98 5.55 -1.37
CA GLN A 102 -1.99 6.53 -1.79
C GLN A 102 -1.42 7.53 -2.82
N ASN A 103 -0.15 7.91 -2.69
CA ASN A 103 0.52 8.81 -3.61
C ASN A 103 1.22 8.04 -4.73
N ASP A 104 0.82 8.28 -5.98
CA ASP A 104 1.39 7.60 -7.14
C ASP A 104 2.71 8.23 -7.59
N ILE A 105 3.81 7.80 -6.98
CA ILE A 105 5.16 8.32 -7.28
C ILE A 105 5.78 7.53 -8.43
N HIS A 106 5.86 8.17 -9.60
CA HIS A 106 6.50 7.61 -10.79
C HIS A 106 7.42 8.62 -11.47
N SER A 107 8.43 8.11 -12.18
CA SER A 107 9.31 8.97 -12.99
C SER A 107 8.54 9.50 -14.21
N PRO A 108 8.44 10.83 -14.43
CA PRO A 108 7.59 11.37 -15.49
C PRO A 108 8.03 11.03 -16.92
N GLN A 109 9.33 10.78 -17.14
CA GLN A 109 9.93 10.65 -18.47
C GLN A 109 10.06 9.20 -18.97
N VAL A 110 9.62 8.22 -18.18
CA VAL A 110 9.61 6.80 -18.58
C VAL A 110 8.23 6.42 -19.13
N THR A 111 8.18 5.33 -19.89
CA THR A 111 6.92 4.73 -20.33
C THR A 111 6.34 3.78 -19.28
N VAL A 112 5.09 3.37 -19.46
CA VAL A 112 4.45 2.30 -18.66
C VAL A 112 5.31 1.04 -18.67
N GLU A 113 5.70 0.57 -19.86
CA GLU A 113 6.54 -0.63 -20.01
C GLU A 113 7.89 -0.50 -19.31
N GLU A 114 8.58 0.63 -19.48
CA GLU A 114 9.88 0.87 -18.84
C GLU A 114 9.77 0.90 -17.32
N SER A 115 8.64 1.38 -16.78
CA SER A 115 8.35 1.39 -15.35
C SER A 115 8.20 -0.02 -14.80
N LEU A 116 7.44 -0.87 -15.51
CA LEU A 116 7.25 -2.27 -15.16
C LEU A 116 8.56 -3.05 -15.31
N TRP A 117 9.31 -2.83 -16.39
CA TRP A 117 10.59 -3.49 -16.61
C TRP A 117 11.64 -3.12 -15.57
N PHE A 118 11.69 -1.85 -15.16
CA PHE A 118 12.56 -1.40 -14.09
C PHE A 118 12.24 -2.10 -12.77
N SER A 119 10.96 -2.14 -12.40
CA SER A 119 10.48 -2.79 -11.18
C SER A 119 10.76 -4.30 -11.19
N SER A 120 10.40 -4.98 -12.28
CA SER A 120 10.58 -6.43 -12.42
C SER A 120 12.06 -6.83 -12.43
N SER A 121 12.93 -6.02 -13.04
CA SER A 121 14.38 -6.29 -13.08
C SER A 121 15.01 -6.23 -11.69
N LEU A 122 14.51 -5.36 -10.80
CA LEU A 122 15.03 -5.20 -9.44
C LEU A 122 14.42 -6.20 -8.44
N ARG A 123 13.15 -6.55 -8.61
CA ARG A 123 12.37 -7.28 -7.60
C ARG A 123 12.20 -8.77 -7.91
N LEU A 124 12.25 -9.18 -9.18
CA LEU A 124 12.19 -10.59 -9.52
C LEU A 124 13.52 -11.30 -9.24
N PRO A 125 13.49 -12.58 -8.82
CA PRO A 125 14.68 -13.42 -8.68
C PRO A 125 15.58 -13.45 -9.93
N LYS A 126 16.87 -13.77 -9.73
CA LYS A 126 17.88 -13.84 -10.79
C LYS A 126 17.73 -15.07 -11.68
N GLU A 127 17.16 -16.12 -11.10
CA GLU A 127 16.94 -17.43 -11.72
C GLU A 127 15.90 -17.37 -12.83
N ILE A 128 15.04 -16.34 -12.83
CA ILE A 128 14.03 -16.14 -13.85
C ILE A 128 14.68 -15.58 -15.11
N SER A 129 14.50 -16.29 -16.22
CA SER A 129 15.03 -15.89 -17.52
C SER A 129 14.43 -14.57 -18.02
N LYS A 130 15.16 -13.87 -18.90
CA LYS A 130 14.69 -12.60 -19.47
C LYS A 130 13.35 -12.76 -20.21
N ASP A 131 13.18 -13.86 -20.95
CA ASP A 131 11.96 -14.12 -21.72
C ASP A 131 10.76 -14.37 -20.80
N GLN A 132 10.94 -15.14 -19.72
CA GLN A 132 9.91 -15.29 -18.68
C GLN A 132 9.56 -13.97 -18.00
N LYS A 133 10.54 -13.08 -17.76
CA LYS A 133 10.27 -11.74 -17.22
C LYS A 133 9.44 -10.90 -18.18
N ILE A 134 9.74 -10.94 -19.48
CA ILE A 134 8.97 -10.22 -20.50
C ILE A 134 7.53 -10.74 -20.50
N GLU A 135 7.35 -12.05 -20.61
CA GLU A 135 6.03 -12.68 -20.65
C GLU A 135 5.21 -12.40 -19.38
N PHE A 136 5.86 -12.38 -18.21
CA PHE A 136 5.21 -12.02 -16.96
C PHE A 136 4.79 -10.53 -16.91
N VAL A 137 5.64 -9.62 -17.41
CA VAL A 137 5.29 -8.19 -17.51
C VAL A 137 4.09 -8.00 -18.46
N GLU A 138 4.03 -8.76 -19.57
CA GLU A 138 2.87 -8.78 -20.47
C GLU A 138 1.58 -9.24 -19.77
N GLU A 139 1.69 -10.30 -18.96
CA GLU A 139 0.56 -10.80 -18.18
C GLU A 139 0.07 -9.76 -17.18
N VAL A 140 0.97 -9.14 -16.41
CA VAL A 140 0.60 -8.09 -15.45
C VAL A 140 -0.01 -6.88 -16.15
N MET A 141 0.54 -6.45 -17.29
CA MET A 141 0.02 -5.31 -18.04
C MET A 141 -1.40 -5.57 -18.56
N ARG A 142 -1.72 -6.79 -18.98
CA ARG A 142 -3.08 -7.21 -19.35
C ARG A 142 -4.01 -7.31 -18.13
N LEU A 143 -3.53 -7.83 -17.00
CA LEU A 143 -4.30 -7.96 -15.77
C LEU A 143 -4.81 -6.60 -15.27
N VAL A 144 -3.99 -5.56 -15.42
CA VAL A 144 -4.30 -4.17 -15.07
C VAL A 144 -4.81 -3.33 -16.25
N GLU A 145 -5.07 -3.95 -17.41
CA GLU A 145 -5.62 -3.31 -18.62
C GLU A 145 -4.81 -2.08 -19.12
N LEU A 146 -3.48 -2.15 -19.01
CA LEU A 146 -2.55 -1.11 -19.49
C LEU A 146 -1.85 -1.47 -20.81
N ASP A 147 -2.22 -2.56 -21.46
CA ASP A 147 -1.59 -3.09 -22.68
C ASP A 147 -1.58 -2.06 -23.82
N THR A 148 -2.69 -1.36 -24.02
CA THR A 148 -2.83 -0.27 -25.00
C THR A 148 -1.97 0.96 -24.68
N LEU A 149 -1.52 1.10 -23.43
CA LEU A 149 -0.76 2.23 -22.91
C LEU A 149 0.72 1.92 -22.68
N ARG A 150 1.21 0.75 -23.12
CA ARG A 150 2.62 0.31 -23.00
C ARG A 150 3.64 1.42 -23.21
N ASN A 151 3.52 2.11 -24.34
CA ASN A 151 4.47 3.12 -24.81
C ASN A 151 4.09 4.54 -24.37
N ALA A 152 2.98 4.71 -23.64
CA ALA A 152 2.57 6.01 -23.14
C ALA A 152 3.57 6.49 -22.08
N ILE A 153 3.98 7.76 -22.19
CA ILE A 153 4.82 8.42 -21.20
C ILE A 153 4.00 8.67 -19.94
N VAL A 154 4.57 8.34 -18.78
CA VAL A 154 3.91 8.49 -17.49
C VAL A 154 3.51 9.94 -17.22
N GLY A 155 4.41 10.89 -17.48
CA GLY A 155 4.17 12.33 -17.35
C GLY A 155 3.99 12.81 -15.91
N LEU A 156 3.76 14.13 -15.77
CA LEU A 156 3.58 14.78 -14.47
C LEU A 156 2.12 14.70 -14.01
N PRO A 157 1.85 14.33 -12.74
CA PRO A 157 0.50 14.30 -12.20
C PRO A 157 -0.27 15.61 -12.46
N GLY A 158 -1.49 15.51 -12.99
CA GLY A 158 -2.37 16.66 -13.25
C GLY A 158 -1.96 17.56 -14.42
N SER A 159 -0.87 17.26 -15.13
CA SER A 159 -0.37 18.12 -16.22
C SER A 159 -0.17 17.38 -17.53
N SER A 160 0.45 16.20 -17.53
CA SER A 160 0.78 15.48 -18.76
C SER A 160 0.86 13.98 -18.57
N GLY A 161 0.84 13.24 -19.68
CA GLY A 161 0.99 11.78 -19.70
C GLY A 161 -0.28 11.06 -19.29
N LEU A 162 -0.16 10.14 -18.34
CA LEU A 162 -1.27 9.30 -17.89
C LEU A 162 -2.29 10.09 -17.08
N SER A 163 -3.56 9.76 -17.27
CA SER A 163 -4.65 10.19 -16.37
C SER A 163 -4.45 9.66 -14.94
N THR A 164 -5.12 10.25 -13.96
CA THR A 164 -5.06 9.82 -12.56
C THR A 164 -5.42 8.35 -12.39
N GLU A 165 -6.45 7.89 -13.09
CA GLU A 165 -6.92 6.50 -13.11
C GLU A 165 -5.86 5.54 -13.67
N GLN A 166 -5.31 5.84 -14.85
CA GLN A 166 -4.26 5.03 -15.48
C GLN A 166 -2.99 4.99 -14.63
N ARG A 167 -2.67 6.10 -13.95
CA ARG A 167 -1.53 6.19 -13.03
C ARG A 167 -1.73 5.31 -11.79
N LYS A 168 -2.94 5.25 -11.23
CA LYS A 168 -3.29 4.32 -10.14
C LYS A 168 -3.09 2.86 -10.55
N ARG A 169 -3.57 2.49 -11.75
CA ARG A 169 -3.33 1.15 -12.32
C ARG A 169 -1.85 0.87 -12.55
N LEU A 170 -1.07 1.88 -12.95
CA LEU A 170 0.39 1.73 -13.08
C LEU A 170 1.05 1.49 -11.71
N THR A 171 0.64 2.16 -10.65
CA THR A 171 1.14 1.92 -9.29
C THR A 171 0.86 0.48 -8.85
N ILE A 172 -0.36 0.00 -9.07
CA ILE A 172 -0.72 -1.41 -8.80
C ILE A 172 0.17 -2.35 -9.62
N ALA A 173 0.31 -2.11 -10.93
CA ALA A 173 1.12 -2.94 -11.82
C ALA A 173 2.60 -2.99 -11.43
N VAL A 174 3.18 -1.86 -11.02
CA VAL A 174 4.56 -1.76 -10.56
C VAL A 174 4.80 -2.64 -9.33
N GLU A 175 3.85 -2.73 -8.41
CA GLU A 175 3.90 -3.66 -7.27
C GLU A 175 3.66 -5.11 -7.69
N LEU A 176 2.74 -5.36 -8.61
CA LEU A 176 2.41 -6.72 -9.07
C LEU A 176 3.54 -7.41 -9.83
N VAL A 177 4.36 -6.67 -10.57
CA VAL A 177 5.51 -7.27 -11.28
C VAL A 177 6.61 -7.77 -10.34
N ALA A 178 6.53 -7.50 -9.04
CA ALA A 178 7.36 -8.16 -8.03
C ALA A 178 6.87 -9.57 -7.67
N ASN A 179 5.72 -9.98 -8.21
CA ASN A 179 5.01 -11.23 -7.92
C ASN A 179 4.72 -11.46 -6.42
N PRO A 180 4.13 -10.48 -5.70
CA PRO A 180 3.84 -10.64 -4.27
C PRO A 180 2.69 -11.63 -4.03
N SER A 181 2.70 -12.26 -2.85
CA SER A 181 1.61 -13.11 -2.33
C SER A 181 0.56 -12.31 -1.57
N ILE A 182 0.99 -11.26 -0.86
CA ILE A 182 0.13 -10.40 -0.03
C ILE A 182 0.29 -8.95 -0.48
N ILE A 183 -0.81 -8.26 -0.74
CA ILE A 183 -0.79 -6.88 -1.24
C ILE A 183 -1.63 -5.99 -0.34
N PHE A 184 -1.02 -4.91 0.13
CA PHE A 184 -1.69 -3.82 0.80
C PHE A 184 -1.91 -2.68 -0.19
N MET A 185 -3.11 -2.09 -0.20
CA MET A 185 -3.42 -0.92 -1.02
C MET A 185 -4.01 0.18 -0.16
N ASP A 186 -3.35 1.33 -0.13
CA ASP A 186 -3.79 2.47 0.66
C ASP A 186 -4.65 3.41 -0.18
N GLU A 187 -5.95 3.41 0.06
CA GLU A 187 -6.98 4.20 -0.63
C GLU A 187 -6.84 4.19 -2.16
N PRO A 188 -6.96 3.02 -2.82
CA PRO A 188 -6.74 2.90 -4.27
C PRO A 188 -7.74 3.74 -5.10
N THR A 189 -8.87 4.13 -4.53
CA THR A 189 -9.92 4.92 -5.19
C THR A 189 -9.87 6.42 -4.86
N SER A 190 -8.87 6.89 -4.09
CA SER A 190 -8.76 8.29 -3.68
C SER A 190 -8.56 9.23 -4.88
N GLY A 191 -9.29 10.34 -4.92
CA GLY A 191 -9.13 11.37 -5.96
C GLY A 191 -9.66 10.97 -7.34
N LEU A 192 -10.46 9.90 -7.42
CA LEU A 192 -11.10 9.44 -8.64
C LEU A 192 -12.61 9.73 -8.60
N ASP A 193 -13.20 9.95 -9.77
CA ASP A 193 -14.66 9.90 -9.91
C ASP A 193 -15.16 8.44 -9.85
N ALA A 194 -16.48 8.26 -9.75
CA ALA A 194 -17.09 6.93 -9.58
C ALA A 194 -16.73 5.96 -10.72
N ARG A 195 -16.63 6.44 -11.96
CA ARG A 195 -16.32 5.59 -13.12
C ARG A 195 -14.86 5.16 -13.10
N ALA A 196 -13.94 6.10 -12.89
CA ALA A 196 -12.52 5.83 -12.78
C ALA A 196 -12.22 4.89 -11.59
N ALA A 197 -12.85 5.12 -10.44
CA ALA A 197 -12.72 4.26 -9.28
C ALA A 197 -13.20 2.83 -9.56
N ALA A 198 -14.29 2.65 -10.31
CA ALA A 198 -14.76 1.32 -10.70
C ALA A 198 -13.77 0.57 -11.61
N ILE A 199 -13.08 1.27 -12.53
CA ILE A 199 -12.03 0.66 -13.38
C ILE A 199 -10.84 0.20 -12.54
N VAL A 200 -10.40 1.04 -11.58
CA VAL A 200 -9.33 0.65 -10.65
C VAL A 200 -9.77 -0.54 -9.78
N MET A 201 -10.98 -0.53 -9.24
CA MET A 201 -11.49 -1.64 -8.43
C MET A 201 -11.64 -2.95 -9.22
N ARG A 202 -12.01 -2.88 -10.51
CA ARG A 202 -11.97 -4.06 -11.39
C ARG A 202 -10.56 -4.64 -11.48
N THR A 203 -9.55 -3.79 -11.60
CA THR A 203 -8.14 -4.22 -11.60
C THR A 203 -7.73 -4.86 -10.27
N VAL A 204 -8.17 -4.29 -9.14
CA VAL A 204 -7.97 -4.87 -7.81
C VAL A 204 -8.64 -6.25 -7.71
N ARG A 205 -9.88 -6.38 -8.20
CA ARG A 205 -10.62 -7.65 -8.22
C ARG A 205 -9.91 -8.70 -9.06
N ASN A 206 -9.51 -8.37 -10.29
CA ASN A 206 -8.71 -9.24 -11.16
C ASN A 206 -7.44 -9.74 -10.44
N THR A 207 -6.78 -8.87 -9.66
CA THR A 207 -5.61 -9.22 -8.87
C THR A 207 -5.92 -10.25 -7.80
N VAL A 208 -7.02 -10.08 -7.07
CA VAL A 208 -7.43 -11.02 -6.02
C VAL A 208 -7.78 -12.38 -6.63
N ASP A 209 -8.45 -12.39 -7.79
CA ASP A 209 -8.89 -13.60 -8.48
C ASP A 209 -7.73 -14.48 -8.97
N THR A 210 -6.50 -13.94 -8.99
CA THR A 210 -5.29 -14.76 -9.19
C THR A 210 -4.94 -15.66 -7.99
N GLY A 211 -5.62 -15.50 -6.85
CA GLY A 211 -5.39 -16.22 -5.60
C GLY A 211 -4.54 -15.47 -4.58
N ARG A 212 -4.31 -14.17 -4.76
CA ARG A 212 -3.52 -13.33 -3.84
C ARG A 212 -4.36 -12.88 -2.64
N THR A 213 -3.68 -12.60 -1.53
CA THR A 213 -4.30 -11.95 -0.37
C THR A 213 -4.23 -10.44 -0.58
N VAL A 214 -5.37 -9.75 -0.65
CA VAL A 214 -5.39 -8.31 -0.93
C VAL A 214 -6.21 -7.57 0.11
N VAL A 215 -5.62 -6.52 0.67
CA VAL A 215 -6.24 -5.68 1.69
C VAL A 215 -6.20 -4.24 1.22
N CYS A 216 -7.34 -3.55 1.25
CA CYS A 216 -7.43 -2.16 0.84
C CYS A 216 -7.99 -1.29 1.96
N THR A 217 -7.36 -0.14 2.27
CA THR A 217 -8.06 0.90 3.02
C THR A 217 -9.03 1.61 2.09
N ILE A 218 -10.22 1.92 2.58
CA ILE A 218 -11.18 2.73 1.83
C ILE A 218 -11.79 3.80 2.74
N HIS A 219 -11.93 4.99 2.17
CA HIS A 219 -12.69 6.08 2.74
C HIS A 219 -14.04 6.24 2.02
N GLN A 220 -15.15 5.97 2.72
CA GLN A 220 -16.54 6.20 2.25
C GLN A 220 -16.81 5.75 0.79
N PRO A 221 -16.80 4.43 0.50
CA PRO A 221 -17.03 3.93 -0.85
C PRO A 221 -18.46 4.13 -1.33
N SER A 222 -18.64 4.19 -2.65
CA SER A 222 -19.95 3.99 -3.27
C SER A 222 -20.45 2.56 -3.07
N ILE A 223 -21.75 2.32 -3.24
CA ILE A 223 -22.36 0.98 -3.12
C ILE A 223 -21.63 -0.01 -4.04
N ASP A 224 -21.44 0.35 -5.32
CA ASP A 224 -20.80 -0.54 -6.30
C ASP A 224 -19.37 -0.95 -5.90
N ILE A 225 -18.62 -0.03 -5.29
CA ILE A 225 -17.26 -0.31 -4.82
C ILE A 225 -17.30 -1.16 -3.55
N PHE A 226 -18.21 -0.86 -2.63
CA PHE A 226 -18.33 -1.57 -1.37
C PHE A 226 -18.73 -3.03 -1.57
N GLU A 227 -19.64 -3.29 -2.50
CA GLU A 227 -20.10 -4.63 -2.85
C GLU A 227 -19.05 -5.47 -3.61
N ALA A 228 -17.94 -4.88 -4.04
CA ALA A 228 -16.82 -5.63 -4.62
C ALA A 228 -15.96 -6.34 -3.56
N PHE A 229 -16.11 -5.99 -2.28
CA PHE A 229 -15.36 -6.57 -1.17
C PHE A 229 -16.00 -7.87 -0.67
N ASP A 230 -15.16 -8.84 -0.33
CA ASP A 230 -15.61 -10.11 0.23
C ASP A 230 -15.76 -10.00 1.76
N GLU A 231 -14.80 -9.30 2.39
CA GLU A 231 -14.68 -9.16 3.83
C GLU A 231 -14.42 -7.70 4.23
N LEU A 232 -14.75 -7.39 5.49
CA LEU A 232 -14.58 -6.09 6.10
C LEU A 232 -13.90 -6.25 7.46
N LEU A 233 -12.88 -5.44 7.70
CA LEU A 233 -12.33 -5.14 9.01
C LEU A 233 -12.62 -3.67 9.34
N LEU A 234 -13.49 -3.45 10.33
CA LEU A 234 -13.95 -2.12 10.72
C LEU A 234 -13.28 -1.69 12.02
N LEU A 235 -12.59 -0.56 11.98
CA LEU A 235 -11.96 0.08 13.13
C LEU A 235 -12.75 1.30 13.61
N LYS A 236 -12.88 1.45 14.93
CA LYS A 236 -13.32 2.69 15.58
C LYS A 236 -12.13 3.54 16.05
N ARG A 237 -12.40 4.78 16.44
CA ARG A 237 -11.41 5.62 17.15
C ARG A 237 -10.87 4.90 18.38
N GLY A 238 -9.57 5.03 18.61
CA GLY A 238 -8.84 4.25 19.62
C GLY A 238 -8.23 2.95 19.09
N GLY A 239 -8.33 2.68 17.78
CA GLY A 239 -7.65 1.54 17.16
C GLY A 239 -8.18 0.19 17.61
N ARG A 240 -9.49 0.10 17.89
CA ARG A 240 -10.20 -1.13 18.27
C ARG A 240 -11.05 -1.62 17.11
N VAL A 241 -11.16 -2.93 16.96
CA VAL A 241 -12.03 -3.58 15.96
C VAL A 241 -13.46 -3.63 16.50
N ILE A 242 -14.43 -3.29 15.65
CA ILE A 242 -15.87 -3.35 15.97
C ILE A 242 -16.67 -4.28 15.05
N TYR A 243 -16.04 -4.71 13.95
CA TYR A 243 -16.54 -5.75 13.07
C TYR A 243 -15.38 -6.35 12.27
N GLY A 244 -15.39 -7.66 12.11
CA GLY A 244 -14.44 -8.42 11.30
C GLY A 244 -15.15 -9.63 10.72
N GLY A 245 -15.30 -9.69 9.40
CA GLY A 245 -16.00 -10.80 8.77
C GLY A 245 -16.49 -10.49 7.35
N LYS A 246 -17.32 -11.39 6.82
CA LYS A 246 -17.85 -11.32 5.46
C LYS A 246 -18.95 -10.29 5.34
N LEU A 247 -18.94 -9.49 4.28
CA LEU A 247 -20.04 -8.57 3.99
C LEU A 247 -21.34 -9.32 3.64
N GLY A 248 -21.21 -10.42 2.90
CA GLY A 248 -22.34 -11.16 2.34
C GLY A 248 -22.95 -10.47 1.12
N VAL A 249 -23.91 -11.13 0.48
CA VAL A 249 -24.57 -10.59 -0.72
C VAL A 249 -25.34 -9.31 -0.35
N ARG A 250 -25.06 -8.19 -1.02
CA ARG A 250 -25.66 -6.88 -0.72
C ARG A 250 -25.39 -6.41 0.72
N SER A 251 -24.21 -6.75 1.25
CA SER A 251 -23.79 -6.44 2.61
C SER A 251 -24.75 -6.94 3.72
N GLN A 252 -25.57 -7.96 3.44
CA GLN A 252 -26.63 -8.37 4.37
C GLN A 252 -26.07 -8.91 5.70
N ILE A 253 -24.95 -9.63 5.70
CA ILE A 253 -24.36 -10.19 6.93
C ILE A 253 -23.89 -9.05 7.86
N LEU A 254 -23.30 -8.01 7.28
CA LEU A 254 -22.91 -6.79 7.98
C LEU A 254 -24.12 -6.05 8.55
N ILE A 255 -25.16 -5.86 7.73
CA ILE A 255 -26.39 -5.16 8.12
C ILE A 255 -27.07 -5.90 9.27
N ASP A 256 -27.22 -7.22 9.15
CA ASP A 256 -27.83 -8.08 10.17
C ASP A 256 -27.04 -8.03 11.48
N TYR A 257 -25.71 -7.95 11.44
CA TYR A 257 -24.89 -7.81 12.63
C TYR A 257 -25.20 -6.53 13.40
N PHE A 258 -25.20 -5.39 12.72
CA PHE A 258 -25.45 -4.11 13.39
C PHE A 258 -26.90 -3.92 13.80
N GLN A 259 -27.88 -4.40 13.00
CA GLN A 259 -29.30 -4.35 13.35
C GLN A 259 -29.67 -5.25 14.54
N ARG A 260 -28.88 -6.29 14.84
CA ARG A 260 -29.04 -7.12 16.05
C ARG A 260 -28.69 -6.38 17.35
N ILE A 261 -28.01 -5.24 17.27
CA ILE A 261 -27.62 -4.44 18.44
C ILE A 261 -28.79 -3.51 18.83
N ASP A 262 -29.25 -3.63 20.06
CA ASP A 262 -30.33 -2.79 20.60
C ASP A 262 -29.98 -1.30 20.49
N GLY A 263 -30.90 -0.51 19.92
CA GLY A 263 -30.74 0.94 19.74
C GLY A 263 -30.09 1.36 18.42
N ILE A 264 -29.79 0.43 17.51
CA ILE A 264 -29.38 0.72 16.13
C ILE A 264 -30.63 0.84 15.23
N PRO A 265 -30.77 1.93 14.47
CA PRO A 265 -31.87 2.07 13.52
C PRO A 265 -31.67 1.12 12.34
N SER A 266 -32.77 0.62 11.78
CA SER A 266 -32.70 -0.15 10.54
C SER A 266 -32.18 0.70 9.39
N ILE A 267 -31.43 0.07 8.48
CA ILE A 267 -30.95 0.76 7.28
C ILE A 267 -32.14 1.17 6.41
N PRO A 268 -32.21 2.44 5.94
CA PRO A 268 -33.25 2.86 5.02
C PRO A 268 -33.12 2.17 3.65
N ASP A 269 -34.25 1.98 2.96
CA ASP A 269 -34.26 1.35 1.64
C ASP A 269 -33.40 2.14 0.63
N GLY A 270 -32.50 1.43 -0.04
CA GLY A 270 -31.58 2.02 -1.03
C GLY A 270 -30.44 2.86 -0.44
N TYR A 271 -30.30 2.90 0.88
CA TYR A 271 -29.21 3.63 1.52
C TYR A 271 -27.89 2.86 1.43
N ASN A 272 -26.77 3.59 1.35
CA ASN A 272 -25.45 2.97 1.20
C ASN A 272 -25.02 2.29 2.51
N PRO A 273 -24.82 0.95 2.54
CA PRO A 273 -24.42 0.23 3.75
C PRO A 273 -23.12 0.74 4.37
N ALA A 274 -22.15 1.15 3.54
CA ALA A 274 -20.87 1.67 4.02
C ALA A 274 -21.04 3.02 4.75
N THR A 275 -21.90 3.90 4.21
CA THR A 275 -22.24 5.18 4.83
C THR A 275 -23.02 4.97 6.12
N TRP A 276 -24.07 4.15 6.06
CA TRP A 276 -24.90 3.81 7.22
C TRP A 276 -24.06 3.27 8.38
N MET A 277 -23.22 2.28 8.11
CA MET A 277 -22.34 1.66 9.10
C MET A 277 -21.48 2.71 9.80
N LEU A 278 -20.81 3.60 9.06
CA LEU A 278 -19.97 4.64 9.64
C LEU A 278 -20.77 5.66 10.47
N GLU A 279 -22.02 5.95 10.07
CA GLU A 279 -22.92 6.84 10.81
C GLU A 279 -23.39 6.23 12.13
N ILE A 280 -23.70 4.93 12.15
CA ILE A 280 -24.20 4.25 13.36
C ILE A 280 -23.07 3.85 14.33
N THR A 281 -21.82 3.75 13.87
CA THR A 281 -20.66 3.37 14.70
C THR A 281 -19.89 4.58 15.25
N ASN A 282 -20.54 5.73 15.40
CA ASN A 282 -19.90 6.94 15.91
C ASN A 282 -19.91 7.01 17.46
N PRO A 283 -19.06 7.82 18.10
CA PRO A 283 -19.02 7.91 19.57
C PRO A 283 -20.33 8.38 20.22
N VAL A 284 -21.15 9.17 19.53
CA VAL A 284 -22.46 9.62 20.02
C VAL A 284 -23.45 8.46 20.05
N ALA A 285 -23.37 7.55 19.07
CA ALA A 285 -24.17 6.33 19.05
C ALA A 285 -23.79 5.39 20.22
N GLU A 286 -22.50 5.25 20.54
CA GLU A 286 -22.06 4.49 21.71
C GLU A 286 -22.61 5.06 23.02
N GLN A 287 -22.59 6.39 23.17
CA GLN A 287 -23.18 7.05 24.35
C GLN A 287 -24.69 6.81 24.45
N ARG A 288 -25.41 6.79 23.33
CA ARG A 288 -26.85 6.52 23.30
C ARG A 288 -27.18 5.08 23.69
N ILE A 289 -26.38 4.12 23.23
CA ILE A 289 -26.56 2.68 23.51
C ILE A 289 -26.03 2.33 24.91
N GLY A 290 -25.10 3.12 25.45
CA GLY A 290 -24.47 2.88 26.75
C GLY A 290 -23.48 1.70 26.74
N ARG A 291 -23.00 1.27 25.57
CA ARG A 291 -22.07 0.15 25.39
C ARG A 291 -21.02 0.47 24.33
N ASP A 292 -19.79 -0.03 24.53
CA ASP A 292 -18.72 0.06 23.53
C ASP A 292 -18.91 -1.00 22.44
N PHE A 293 -18.90 -0.59 21.16
CA PHE A 293 -19.01 -1.53 20.04
C PHE A 293 -17.89 -2.57 19.99
N ALA A 294 -16.70 -2.25 20.47
CA ALA A 294 -15.59 -3.20 20.52
C ALA A 294 -15.86 -4.32 21.53
N ASP A 295 -16.54 -4.01 22.64
CA ASP A 295 -16.92 -5.01 23.63
C ASP A 295 -18.08 -5.87 23.11
N ILE A 296 -19.02 -5.28 22.38
CA ILE A 296 -20.08 -6.03 21.68
C ILE A 296 -19.46 -7.00 20.68
N TYR A 297 -18.52 -6.53 19.86
CA TYR A 297 -17.82 -7.34 18.87
C TYR A 297 -17.06 -8.49 19.52
N THR A 298 -16.30 -8.25 20.58
CA THR A 298 -15.51 -9.31 21.27
C THR A 298 -16.40 -10.44 21.82
N ASN A 299 -17.67 -10.16 22.13
CA ASN A 299 -18.64 -11.16 22.61
C ASN A 299 -19.51 -11.77 21.49
N SER A 300 -19.35 -11.31 20.25
CA SER A 300 -20.17 -11.70 19.09
C SER A 300 -19.81 -13.09 18.53
N ALA A 301 -20.63 -13.59 17.61
CA ALA A 301 -20.33 -14.83 16.89
C ALA A 301 -19.26 -14.60 15.80
N GLU A 302 -19.27 -13.41 15.22
CA GLU A 302 -18.35 -12.93 14.19
C GLU A 302 -16.90 -12.93 14.72
N TYR A 303 -16.68 -12.42 15.93
CA TYR A 303 -15.36 -12.49 16.57
C TYR A 303 -14.92 -13.94 16.86
N ARG A 304 -15.85 -14.83 17.26
CA ARG A 304 -15.55 -16.25 17.47
C ARG A 304 -15.15 -16.96 16.17
N GLU A 305 -15.73 -16.58 15.03
CA GLU A 305 -15.34 -17.09 13.72
C GLU A 305 -13.93 -16.62 13.32
N VAL A 306 -13.60 -15.35 13.61
CA VAL A 306 -12.26 -14.78 13.40
C VAL A 306 -11.24 -15.51 14.28
N GLU A 307 -11.49 -15.67 15.58
CA GLU A 307 -10.61 -16.41 16.50
C GLU A 307 -10.41 -17.87 16.07
N GLY A 308 -11.47 -18.53 15.61
CA GLY A 308 -11.39 -19.89 15.05
C GLY A 308 -10.53 -19.94 13.77
N SER A 309 -10.60 -18.91 12.93
CA SER A 309 -9.78 -18.79 11.72
C SER A 309 -8.32 -18.47 12.03
N ILE A 310 -8.05 -17.59 13.00
CA ILE A 310 -6.70 -17.32 13.53
C ILE A 310 -6.10 -18.60 14.07
N THR A 311 -6.83 -19.37 14.88
CA THR A 311 -6.34 -20.62 15.46
C THR A 311 -5.99 -21.64 14.37
N ARG A 312 -6.86 -21.81 13.36
CA ARG A 312 -6.63 -22.73 12.24
C ARG A 312 -5.43 -22.33 11.37
N LEU A 313 -5.32 -21.05 11.02
CA LEU A 313 -4.28 -20.53 10.11
C LEU A 313 -2.97 -20.20 10.81
N SER A 314 -2.96 -20.19 12.15
CA SER A 314 -1.74 -20.07 12.96
C SER A 314 -0.96 -21.38 13.09
N VAL A 315 -1.51 -22.50 12.61
CA VAL A 315 -0.81 -23.78 12.51
C VAL A 315 -0.30 -23.96 11.08
N PRO A 316 1.01 -24.19 10.88
CA PRO A 316 1.56 -24.35 9.55
C PRO A 316 1.02 -25.65 8.89
N PRO A 317 0.69 -25.62 7.57
CA PRO A 317 0.29 -26.81 6.85
C PRO A 317 1.34 -27.94 6.92
N PRO A 318 0.94 -29.22 6.93
CA PRO A 318 1.88 -30.34 6.97
C PRO A 318 2.85 -30.30 5.78
N GLY A 319 4.16 -30.35 6.06
CA GLY A 319 5.21 -30.30 5.03
C GLY A 319 5.52 -28.90 4.48
N SER A 320 4.84 -27.85 4.97
CA SER A 320 5.21 -26.47 4.65
C SER A 320 6.53 -26.07 5.34
N GLN A 321 7.17 -25.04 4.81
CA GLN A 321 8.39 -24.46 5.39
C GLN A 321 8.18 -22.97 5.63
N PRO A 322 8.83 -22.40 6.66
CA PRO A 322 8.83 -20.95 6.82
C PRO A 322 9.49 -20.30 5.59
N LEU A 323 9.04 -19.08 5.26
CA LEU A 323 9.60 -18.30 4.16
C LEU A 323 11.11 -18.15 4.34
N LYS A 324 11.86 -18.60 3.32
CA LYS A 324 13.31 -18.52 3.28
C LYS A 324 13.76 -18.01 1.93
N PHE A 325 14.60 -16.97 1.96
CA PHE A 325 15.27 -16.43 0.79
C PHE A 325 16.78 -16.39 1.06
N PRO A 326 17.63 -16.60 0.05
CA PRO A 326 19.08 -16.58 0.22
C PRO A 326 19.61 -15.19 0.61
N SER A 327 18.87 -14.13 0.28
CA SER A 327 19.24 -12.75 0.54
C SER A 327 18.00 -11.88 0.76
N VAL A 328 18.19 -10.81 1.53
CA VAL A 328 17.16 -9.77 1.77
C VAL A 328 16.64 -9.17 0.46
N TYR A 329 17.53 -8.94 -0.51
CA TYR A 329 17.18 -8.38 -1.82
C TYR A 329 17.24 -9.45 -2.92
N SER A 330 16.42 -9.30 -3.98
CA SER A 330 16.40 -10.23 -5.13
C SER A 330 17.63 -10.10 -6.03
N GLN A 331 18.22 -8.91 -6.12
CA GLN A 331 19.37 -8.60 -6.95
C GLN A 331 20.59 -8.22 -6.10
N ASP A 332 21.80 -8.40 -6.63
CA ASP A 332 23.03 -7.93 -5.97
C ASP A 332 23.19 -6.41 -6.11
N GLN A 333 24.00 -5.82 -5.23
CA GLN A 333 24.20 -4.37 -5.16
C GLN A 333 24.70 -3.76 -6.48
N LEU A 334 25.60 -4.45 -7.20
CA LEU A 334 26.14 -3.94 -8.47
C LEU A 334 25.06 -3.96 -9.56
N SER A 335 24.31 -5.05 -9.69
CA SER A 335 23.19 -5.14 -10.62
C SER A 335 22.12 -4.09 -10.32
N GLN A 336 21.75 -3.90 -9.05
CA GLN A 336 20.81 -2.86 -8.64
C GLN A 336 21.32 -1.46 -9.04
N PHE A 337 22.60 -1.17 -8.77
CA PHE A 337 23.23 0.08 -9.15
C PHE A 337 23.19 0.31 -10.67
N LEU A 338 23.55 -0.70 -11.46
CA LEU A 338 23.55 -0.61 -12.93
C LEU A 338 22.13 -0.40 -13.49
N ILE A 339 21.12 -1.08 -12.93
CA ILE A 339 19.71 -0.91 -13.33
C ILE A 339 19.23 0.51 -13.00
N CYS A 340 19.53 1.01 -11.78
CA CYS A 340 19.23 2.38 -11.38
C CYS A 340 19.94 3.41 -12.26
N LEU A 341 21.23 3.21 -12.55
CA LEU A 341 22.01 4.08 -13.43
C LEU A 341 21.44 4.11 -14.85
N LYS A 342 21.02 2.95 -15.38
CA LYS A 342 20.38 2.86 -16.70
C LYS A 342 19.07 3.66 -16.74
N LYS A 343 18.20 3.50 -15.73
CA LYS A 343 16.97 4.29 -15.62
C LYS A 343 17.28 5.78 -15.51
N GLN A 344 18.25 6.16 -14.67
CA GLN A 344 18.61 7.56 -14.46
C GLN A 344 19.16 8.19 -15.75
N ASN A 345 20.01 7.48 -16.49
CA ASN A 345 20.55 7.92 -17.78
C ASN A 345 19.41 8.16 -18.80
N LEU A 346 18.45 7.23 -18.89
CA LEU A 346 17.27 7.36 -19.74
C LEU A 346 16.44 8.62 -19.39
N VAL A 347 16.09 8.78 -18.12
CA VAL A 347 15.31 9.93 -17.61
C VAL A 347 16.03 11.25 -17.86
N TYR A 348 17.35 11.24 -17.65
CA TYR A 348 18.21 12.40 -17.85
C TYR A 348 18.17 12.87 -19.31
N TRP A 349 18.39 11.99 -20.28
CA TRP A 349 18.36 12.38 -21.70
C TRP A 349 16.96 12.72 -22.22
N ARG A 350 15.91 12.14 -21.64
CA ARG A 350 14.51 12.50 -21.94
C ARG A 350 14.02 13.77 -21.23
N SER A 351 14.93 14.52 -20.58
CA SER A 351 14.66 15.82 -19.96
C SER A 351 15.36 16.98 -20.69
N PRO A 352 15.01 17.25 -21.98
CA PRO A 352 15.77 18.21 -22.80
C PRO A 352 15.74 19.63 -22.25
N ARG A 353 14.62 20.07 -21.66
CA ARG A 353 14.48 21.41 -21.07
C ARG A 353 15.49 21.64 -19.95
N TYR A 354 15.61 20.69 -19.03
CA TYR A 354 16.55 20.79 -17.92
C TYR A 354 18.01 20.80 -18.42
N ASN A 355 18.36 19.89 -19.32
CA ASN A 355 19.71 19.78 -19.86
C ASN A 355 20.11 21.02 -20.65
N LEU A 356 19.20 21.56 -21.46
CA LEU A 356 19.45 22.77 -22.24
C LEU A 356 19.68 23.98 -21.34
N VAL A 357 18.82 24.21 -20.35
CA VAL A 357 18.97 25.33 -19.39
C VAL A 357 20.30 25.20 -18.66
N ARG A 358 20.66 24.00 -18.21
CA ARG A 358 21.93 23.77 -17.51
C ARG A 358 23.13 24.08 -18.40
N LEU A 359 23.15 23.57 -19.64
CA LEU A 359 24.25 23.81 -20.58
C LEU A 359 24.39 25.30 -20.90
N VAL A 360 23.30 25.98 -21.22
CA VAL A 360 23.30 27.43 -21.49
C VAL A 360 23.81 28.21 -20.28
N PHE A 361 23.29 27.92 -19.09
CA PHE A 361 23.72 28.58 -17.86
C PHE A 361 25.21 28.36 -17.59
N THR A 362 25.70 27.12 -17.70
CA THR A 362 27.13 26.83 -17.51
C THR A 362 28.00 27.55 -18.54
N THR A 363 27.59 27.58 -19.81
CA THR A 363 28.32 28.32 -20.86
C THR A 363 28.35 29.81 -20.57
N VAL A 364 27.22 30.41 -20.17
CA VAL A 364 27.15 31.85 -19.82
C VAL A 364 28.03 32.16 -18.61
N CYS A 365 27.96 31.37 -17.54
CA CYS A 365 28.81 31.55 -16.37
C CYS A 365 30.30 31.39 -16.71
N ALA A 366 30.65 30.41 -17.53
CA ALA A 366 32.03 30.20 -17.98
C ALA A 366 32.55 31.38 -18.80
N LEU A 367 31.73 31.95 -19.69
CA LEU A 367 32.07 33.15 -20.45
C LEU A 367 32.22 34.38 -19.54
N LEU A 368 31.33 34.57 -18.56
CA LEU A 368 31.41 35.67 -17.60
C LEU A 368 32.68 35.58 -16.75
N LEU A 369 32.94 34.43 -16.13
CA LEU A 369 34.15 34.21 -15.33
C LEU A 369 35.41 34.33 -16.18
N GLY A 370 35.40 33.75 -17.38
CA GLY A 370 36.50 33.87 -18.34
C GLY A 370 36.77 35.31 -18.76
N SER A 371 35.73 36.15 -18.89
CA SER A 371 35.88 37.57 -19.23
C SER A 371 36.39 38.41 -18.05
N VAL A 372 35.92 38.16 -16.82
CA VAL A 372 36.35 38.88 -15.61
C VAL A 372 37.82 38.59 -15.29
N TYR A 373 38.23 37.33 -15.43
CA TYR A 373 39.62 36.91 -15.18
C TYR A 373 40.46 36.85 -16.45
N TRP A 374 40.02 37.54 -17.51
CA TRP A 374 40.74 37.58 -18.77
C TRP A 374 42.16 38.11 -18.55
N ASP A 375 43.14 37.37 -19.05
CA ASP A 375 44.56 37.75 -19.08
C ASP A 375 45.24 37.95 -17.70
N VAL A 376 44.62 37.48 -16.61
CA VAL A 376 45.20 37.55 -15.26
C VAL A 376 46.51 36.73 -15.14
N GLY A 377 46.64 35.66 -15.93
CA GLY A 377 47.85 34.82 -15.97
C GLY A 377 49.07 35.52 -16.56
N ASN A 378 48.91 36.31 -17.63
CA ASN A 378 50.02 37.02 -18.28
C ASN A 378 50.53 38.18 -17.41
N LYS A 379 49.68 38.80 -16.59
CA LYS A 379 50.07 39.85 -15.64
C LYS A 379 50.91 39.35 -14.45
N ARG A 380 50.90 38.05 -14.14
CA ARG A 380 51.70 37.48 -13.04
C ARG A 380 53.19 37.34 -13.36
N GLN A 381 53.59 37.18 -14.62
CA GLN A 381 55.01 37.14 -14.98
C GLN A 381 55.72 38.49 -14.77
N VAL A 382 54.99 39.60 -14.84
CA VAL A 382 55.55 40.96 -14.65
C VAL A 382 55.84 41.26 -13.17
N MET A 383 55.15 40.60 -12.23
CA MET A 383 55.25 40.86 -10.80
C MET A 383 56.31 40.02 -10.06
N LEU A 384 56.94 39.05 -10.73
CA LEU A 384 58.02 38.21 -10.18
C LEU A 384 59.42 38.65 -10.63
N VAL A 385 59.52 39.73 -11.42
CA VAL A 385 60.78 40.26 -11.98
C VAL A 385 61.13 41.66 -11.43
N THR A 386 60.38 42.15 -10.44
CA THR A 386 60.73 43.29 -9.58
C THR A 386 60.88 42.80 -8.17
#